data_AF-A0A1S1CDM9-F1
#
_entry.id   AF-A0A1S1CDM9-F1
#
_cell.length_a   1.000
_cell.length_b   1.000
_cell.length_c   1.000
_cell.angle_alpha   90.00
_cell.angle_beta   90.00
_cell.angle_gamma   90.00
#
_symmetry.space_group_name_H-M   'P 1'
#
loop_
_entity.id
_entity.type
_entity.pdbx_description
1 polymer ?
#
loop_
_entity_poly.entity_id
_entity_poly.type
_entity_poly.pdbx_seq_one_letter_code
_entity_poly.pdbx_strand_id
1 'polypeptide(L)' 'MAVPKRKMSRANTRARRSQWKASVPQLVKTVENGRVTYSLPHQAKVVTDAAGNALFLEYKGRKVADA' A
#
# COMPACT_ATOMS: atom_id res chain seq x y z
N MET A 1 7.95 28.93 29.52
CA MET A 1 7.06 28.18 28.61
C MET A 1 7.19 28.74 27.21
N ALA A 2 7.52 27.92 26.20
CA ALA A 2 7.68 28.41 24.84
C ALA A 2 6.32 28.60 24.17
N VAL A 3 6.09 29.78 23.59
CA VAL A 3 4.87 30.11 22.83
C VAL A 3 5.23 30.76 21.49
N PRO A 4 4.48 30.51 20.41
CA PRO A 4 4.69 31.20 19.15
C PRO A 4 4.48 32.70 19.32
N LYS A 5 5.52 33.50 19.01
CA LYS A 5 5.42 34.97 19.10
C LYS A 5 4.51 35.58 18.03
N ARG A 6 4.37 34.89 16.89
CA ARG A 6 3.58 35.33 15.72
C ARG A 6 2.86 34.14 15.10
N LYS A 7 1.71 34.42 14.48
CA LYS A 7 1.02 33.47 13.61
C LYS A 7 1.88 33.19 12.37
N MET A 8 2.03 31.92 12.03
CA MET A 8 2.75 31.52 10.81
C MET A 8 1.96 31.93 9.56
N SER A 9 2.66 32.47 8.55
CA SER A 9 2.04 32.86 7.29
C SER A 9 1.44 31.64 6.56
N ARG A 10 0.43 31.89 5.72
CA ARG A 10 -0.17 30.85 4.87
C ARG A 10 0.85 30.22 3.92
N ALA A 11 1.77 31.03 3.38
CA ALA A 11 2.85 30.57 2.51
C ALA A 11 3.80 29.60 3.24
N ASN A 12 4.27 29.96 4.44
CA ASN A 12 5.19 29.11 5.22
C ASN A 12 4.52 27.81 5.67
N THR A 13 3.24 27.87 6.03
CA THR A 13 2.47 26.67 6.39
C THR A 13 2.33 25.71 5.20
N ARG A 14 2.04 26.24 4.01
CA ARG A 14 1.95 25.45 2.77
C ARG A 14 3.30 24.87 2.37
N ALA A 15 4.38 25.64 2.47
CA ALA A 15 5.73 25.19 2.16
C ALA A 15 6.19 24.07 3.12
N ARG A 16 5.89 24.17 4.42
CA ARG A 16 6.19 23.07 5.36
C ARG A 16 5.38 21.80 5.05
N ARG A 17 4.08 21.96 4.77
CA ARG A 17 3.18 20.83 4.46
C ARG A 17 3.40 20.24 3.07
N SER A 18 4.05 20.93 2.15
CA SER A 18 4.31 20.37 0.81
C SER A 18 5.27 19.18 0.86
N GLN A 19 6.10 19.07 1.89
CA GLN A 19 6.96 17.91 2.13
C GLN A 19 6.20 16.70 2.68
N TRP A 20 4.97 16.90 3.17
CA TRP A 20 4.15 15.83 3.74
C TRP A 20 3.45 15.08 2.61
N LYS A 21 4.22 14.24 1.92
CA LYS A 21 3.76 13.38 0.84
C LYS A 21 3.77 11.93 1.29
N ALA A 22 2.74 11.18 0.90
CA ALA A 22 2.73 9.74 1.10
C ALA A 22 3.75 9.08 0.16
N SER A 23 4.49 8.11 0.66
CA SER A 23 5.31 7.23 -0.17
C SER A 23 4.43 6.15 -0.80
N VAL A 24 4.60 5.92 -2.10
CA VAL A 24 3.92 4.83 -2.80
C VAL A 24 4.51 3.49 -2.32
N PRO A 25 3.67 2.49 -1.96
CA PRO A 25 4.17 1.17 -1.59
C PRO A 25 4.85 0.49 -2.78
N GLN A 26 5.90 -0.27 -2.51
CA GLN A 26 6.50 -1.15 -3.51
C GLN A 26 5.57 -2.33 -3.78
N LEU A 27 5.31 -2.61 -5.06
CA LEU A 27 4.43 -3.69 -5.49
C LEU A 27 5.17 -4.64 -6.42
N VAL A 28 4.92 -5.93 -6.26
CA VAL A 28 5.41 -6.99 -7.14
C VAL A 28 4.34 -7.30 -8.18
N LYS A 29 4.75 -7.35 -9.44
CA LYS A 29 3.89 -7.71 -10.57
C LYS A 29 3.96 -9.22 -10.81
N THR A 30 2.82 -9.90 -10.82
CA THR A 30 2.70 -11.31 -11.21
C THR A 30 1.70 -11.47 -12.36
N VAL A 31 1.87 -12.53 -13.16
CA VAL A 31 0.89 -12.92 -14.19
C VAL A 31 0.24 -14.22 -13.74
N GLU A 32 -1.07 -14.19 -13.53
CA GLU A 32 -1.85 -15.32 -13.04
C GLU A 32 -3.02 -15.53 -14.00
N ASN A 33 -3.14 -16.73 -14.57
CA ASN A 33 -4.17 -17.07 -15.55
C ASN A 33 -4.27 -16.06 -16.71
N GLY A 34 -3.15 -15.49 -17.13
CA GLY A 34 -3.08 -14.48 -18.20
C GLY A 34 -3.41 -13.04 -17.77
N ARG A 35 -3.77 -12.80 -16.50
CA ARG A 35 -4.05 -11.46 -15.95
C ARG A 35 -2.88 -10.95 -15.11
N VAL A 36 -2.62 -9.65 -15.16
CA VAL A 36 -1.63 -9.00 -14.31
C VAL A 36 -2.24 -8.71 -12.94
N THR A 37 -1.59 -9.20 -11.88
CA THR A 37 -1.95 -8.96 -10.48
C THR A 37 -0.78 -8.26 -9.77
N TYR A 38 -1.10 -7.45 -8.77
CA TYR A 38 -0.12 -6.76 -7.93
C TYR A 38 -0.25 -7.23 -6.48
N SER A 39 0.88 -7.47 -5.84
CA SER A 39 0.95 -7.84 -4.42
C SER A 39 2.05 -7.08 -3.70
N LEU A 40 1.96 -7.02 -2.37
CA LEU A 40 3.04 -6.48 -1.54
C LEU A 40 4.20 -7.50 -1.47
N PRO A 41 5.45 -7.03 -1.50
CA PRO A 41 6.60 -7.90 -1.31
C PRO A 41 6.57 -8.50 0.10
N HIS A 42 7.06 -9.74 0.22
CA HIS A 42 7.16 -10.48 1.49
C HIS A 42 5.84 -10.70 2.24
N GLN A 43 4.70 -10.57 1.56
CA GLN A 43 3.38 -10.89 2.13
C GLN A 43 2.72 -12.03 1.35
N ALA A 44 1.88 -12.79 2.05
CA ALA A 44 0.98 -13.72 1.38
C ALA A 44 -0.10 -12.92 0.62
N LYS A 45 -0.40 -13.33 -0.61
CA LYS A 45 -1.45 -12.72 -1.44
C LYS A 45 -2.71 -13.58 -1.35
N VAL A 46 -3.88 -12.93 -1.46
CA VAL A 46 -5.15 -13.65 -1.59
C VAL A 46 -5.28 -14.15 -3.02
N VAL A 47 -5.56 -15.44 -3.17
CA VAL A 47 -5.94 -16.05 -4.45
C VAL A 47 -7.45 -16.10 -4.53
N THR A 48 -8.01 -15.62 -5.64
CA THR A 48 -9.44 -15.55 -5.88
C THR A 48 -9.88 -16.49 -7.00
N ASP A 49 -11.14 -16.93 -6.96
CA ASP A 49 -11.77 -17.65 -8.07
C ASP A 49 -12.14 -16.71 -9.25
N ALA A 50 -12.76 -17.27 -10.29
CA ALA A 50 -13.23 -16.52 -11.45
C ALA A 50 -14.41 -15.56 -11.13
N ALA A 51 -15.13 -15.80 -10.03
CA ALA A 51 -16.22 -14.95 -9.55
C ALA A 51 -15.74 -13.86 -8.56
N GLY A 52 -14.48 -13.88 -8.16
CA GLY A 52 -13.87 -12.94 -7.21
C GLY A 52 -13.95 -13.35 -5.74
N ASN A 53 -14.38 -14.57 -5.42
CA ASN A 53 -14.40 -15.08 -4.05
C ASN A 53 -12.97 -15.42 -3.59
N ALA A 54 -12.64 -15.10 -2.34
CA ALA A 54 -11.35 -15.44 -1.75
C ALA A 54 -11.27 -16.94 -1.44
N LEU A 55 -10.22 -17.61 -1.91
CA LEU A 55 -10.03 -19.05 -1.72
C LEU A 55 -9.01 -19.35 -0.62
N PHE A 56 -7.81 -18.80 -0.76
CA PHE A 56 -6.72 -19.03 0.19
C PHE A 56 -5.65 -17.95 0.08
N LEU A 57 -4.81 -17.88 1.11
CA LEU A 57 -3.58 -17.09 1.11
C LEU A 57 -2.42 -17.91 0.54
N GLU A 58 -1.75 -17.38 -0.47
CA GLU A 58 -0.59 -17.98 -1.12
C GLU A 58 0.68 -17.18 -0.83
N TYR A 59 1.78 -17.88 -0.53
CA TYR A 59 3.12 -17.30 -0.47
C TYR A 59 4.13 -18.21 -1.18
N LYS A 60 4.89 -17.64 -2.12
CA LYS A 60 5.90 -18.37 -2.92
C LYS A 60 5.36 -19.69 -3.52
N GLY A 61 4.16 -19.68 -4.09
CA GLY A 61 3.56 -20.85 -4.75
C GLY A 61 2.98 -21.90 -3.78
N ARG A 62 2.93 -21.62 -2.48
CA ARG A 62 2.37 -22.53 -1.46
C ARG A 62 1.17 -21.90 -0.78
N LYS A 63 0.14 -22.72 -0.52
CA LYS A 63 -0.99 -22.35 0.34
C LYS A 63 -0.49 -22.20 1.78
N VAL A 64 -0.75 -21.04 2.37
CA VAL A 64 -0.34 -20.69 3.73
C VAL A 64 -1.51 -20.80 4.71
N ALA A 65 -2.69 -20.35 4.29
CA ALA A 65 -3.91 -20.37 5.10
C ALA A 65 -5.15 -20.38 4.20
N ASP A 66 -6.26 -20.88 4.74
CA ASP A 66 -7.59 -20.66 4.15
C ASP A 66 -8.00 -19.18 4.33
N ALA A 67 -8.80 -18.67 3.38
CA ALA A 67 -9.25 -17.29 3.34
C ALA A 67 -10.50 -17.05 4.20
#